data_AF-A0A401IWB9-F1
#
_entry.id   AF-A0A401IWB9-F1
#
_cell.length_a   1.000
_cell.length_b   1.000
_cell.length_c   1.000
_cell.angle_alpha   90.00
_cell.angle_beta   90.00
_cell.angle_gamma   90.00
#
_symmetry.space_group_name_H-M   'P 1'
#
loop_
_entity.id
_entity.type
_entity.pdbx_description
1 polymer ?
#
loop_
_entity_poly.entity_id
_entity_poly.type
_entity_poly.pdbx_seq_one_letter_code
_entity_poly.pdbx_strand_id
1 'polypeptide(L)'
;MEYLTEFVLILLAAAFLAGLYLMRRHHVSFTKTVFTALTVGIVFGFGLQAVFGTQSKIVSTVVDWLNLVGDGYIALLQTLVIPLIFVSLVGAFAKLVNTSDVKKISASVLTTLLLTTAAAALIGIGSVFVFHLQGADFISGTASQSNLAILKSH
;
A
#
# COMPACT_ATOMS: atom_id res chain seq x y z
N MET A 1 -30.95 -8.49 15.41
CA MET A 1 -30.01 -7.50 16.00
C MET A 1 -28.75 -7.33 15.15
N GLU A 2 -28.19 -8.40 14.55
CA GLU A 2 -27.01 -8.31 13.64
C GLU A 2 -27.18 -7.40 12.42
N TYR A 3 -28.34 -7.40 11.76
CA TYR A 3 -28.58 -6.50 10.60
C TYR A 3 -28.54 -5.01 10.96
N LEU A 4 -28.87 -4.66 12.21
CA LEU A 4 -28.86 -3.28 12.67
C LEU A 4 -27.43 -2.78 12.88
N THR A 5 -26.55 -3.63 13.41
CA THR A 5 -25.13 -3.32 13.60
C THR A 5 -24.37 -3.21 12.27
N GLU A 6 -24.69 -4.04 11.28
CA GLU A 6 -24.12 -3.92 9.93
C GLU A 6 -24.51 -2.59 9.26
N PHE A 7 -25.79 -2.22 9.33
CA PHE A 7 -26.27 -0.95 8.76
C PHE A 7 -25.63 0.26 9.44
N VAL A 8 -25.49 0.23 10.77
CA VAL A 8 -24.84 1.31 11.53
C VAL A 8 -23.37 1.45 11.17
N LEU A 9 -22.65 0.35 10.95
CA LEU A 9 -21.24 0.38 10.56
C LEU A 9 -21.01 0.83 9.13
N ILE A 10 -21.88 0.43 8.19
CA ILE A 10 -21.86 0.95 6.82
C ILE A 10 -22.17 2.45 6.82
N LEU A 11 -23.13 2.91 7.64
CA LEU A 11 -23.39 4.33 7.84
C LEU A 11 -22.20 5.06 8.46
N LEU A 12 -21.45 4.43 9.36
CA LEU A 12 -20.28 5.02 9.99
C LEU A 12 -19.08 5.09 9.02
N ALA A 13 -18.89 4.07 8.18
CA ALA A 13 -17.92 4.11 7.07
C ALA A 13 -18.31 5.16 6.01
N ALA A 14 -19.59 5.28 5.69
CA ALA A 14 -20.11 6.32 4.81
C ALA A 14 -19.94 7.72 5.43
N ALA A 15 -20.14 7.87 6.74
CA ALA A 15 -19.89 9.12 7.46
C ALA A 15 -18.40 9.48 7.50
N PHE A 16 -17.52 8.48 7.63
CA PHE A 16 -16.08 8.65 7.53
C PHE A 16 -15.66 9.14 6.13
N LEU A 17 -16.17 8.48 5.08
CA LEU A 17 -15.95 8.89 3.69
C LEU A 17 -16.53 10.28 3.41
N ALA A 18 -17.70 10.60 3.95
CA ALA A 18 -18.33 11.92 3.83
C ALA A 18 -17.54 13.00 4.56
N GLY A 19 -16.99 12.71 5.75
CA GLY A 19 -16.11 13.62 6.48
C GLY A 19 -14.84 13.95 5.71
N LEU A 20 -14.25 12.94 5.08
CA LEU A 20 -13.08 13.10 4.18
C LEU A 20 -13.43 13.90 2.91
N TYR A 21 -14.61 13.66 2.35
CA TYR A 21 -15.13 14.41 1.20
C TYR A 21 -15.36 15.90 1.55
N LEU A 22 -15.91 16.17 2.74
CA LEU A 22 -16.15 17.54 3.21
C LEU A 22 -14.83 18.31 3.43
N MET A 23 -13.80 17.62 3.94
CA MET A 23 -12.45 18.19 4.08
C MET A 23 -11.85 18.55 2.72
N ARG A 24 -12.09 17.73 1.68
CA ARG A 24 -11.60 18.00 0.32
C ARG A 24 -12.28 19.22 -0.32
N ARG A 25 -13.51 19.55 0.07
CA ARG A 25 -14.24 20.75 -0.40
C ARG A 25 -13.60 22.07 0.08
N HIS A 26 -12.85 22.03 1.18
CA HIS A 26 -12.22 23.20 1.79
C HIS A 26 -10.84 23.60 1.21
N HIS A 27 -10.45 23.09 0.03
CA HIS A 27 -9.19 23.42 -0.64
C HIS A 27 -7.92 23.19 0.21
N VAL A 28 -7.96 22.28 1.18
CA VAL A 28 -6.76 21.87 1.93
C VAL A 28 -5.77 21.19 0.97
N SER A 29 -4.49 21.51 1.13
CA SER A 29 -3.40 20.95 0.32
C SER A 29 -3.45 19.42 0.31
N PHE A 30 -3.29 18.81 -0.86
CA PHE A 30 -3.34 17.35 -1.08
C PHE A 30 -2.53 16.56 -0.04
N THR A 31 -1.30 16.99 0.25
CA THR A 31 -0.44 16.36 1.26
C THR A 31 -1.09 16.29 2.63
N LYS A 32 -1.66 17.38 3.13
CA LYS A 32 -2.34 17.39 4.44
C LYS A 32 -3.55 16.46 4.44
N THR A 33 -4.36 16.48 3.37
CA THR A 33 -5.51 15.59 3.25
C THR A 33 -5.09 14.12 3.25
N VAL A 34 -4.03 13.74 2.54
CA VAL A 34 -3.52 12.36 2.50
C VAL A 34 -3.00 11.91 3.86
N PHE A 35 -2.19 12.72 4.53
CA PHE A 35 -1.69 12.38 5.87
C PHE A 35 -2.81 12.27 6.89
N THR A 36 -3.78 13.19 6.90
CA THR A 36 -4.93 13.09 7.79
C THR A 36 -5.81 11.88 7.45
N ALA A 37 -6.06 11.60 6.17
CA ALA A 37 -6.79 10.41 5.75
C ALA A 37 -6.12 9.12 6.25
N LEU A 38 -4.80 9.04 6.13
CA LEU A 38 -4.01 7.89 6.60
C LEU A 38 -4.13 7.73 8.11
N THR A 39 -3.89 8.79 8.88
CA THR A 39 -3.97 8.74 10.35
C THR A 39 -5.37 8.35 10.81
N VAL A 40 -6.41 8.98 10.27
CA VAL A 40 -7.80 8.72 10.67
C VAL A 40 -8.23 7.32 10.20
N GLY A 41 -7.76 6.85 9.04
CA GLY A 41 -7.99 5.48 8.55
C GLY A 41 -7.37 4.40 9.44
N ILE A 42 -6.14 4.61 9.93
CA ILE A 42 -5.48 3.69 10.87
C ILE A 42 -6.26 3.64 12.19
N VAL A 43 -6.64 4.80 12.74
CA VAL A 43 -7.42 4.86 14.00
C VAL A 43 -8.77 4.18 13.83
N PHE A 44 -9.45 4.40 12.69
CA PHE A 44 -10.72 3.77 12.39
C PHE A 44 -10.61 2.25 12.25
N GLY A 45 -9.62 1.75 11.51
CA GLY A 45 -9.39 0.31 11.34
C GLY A 45 -9.05 -0.39 12.66
N PHE A 46 -8.21 0.23 13.48
CA PHE A 46 -7.88 -0.31 14.81
C PHE A 46 -9.09 -0.30 15.75
N GLY A 47 -9.87 0.78 15.75
CA GLY A 47 -11.10 0.89 16.53
C GLY A 47 -12.14 -0.17 16.15
N LEU A 48 -12.26 -0.47 14.85
CA LEU A 48 -13.16 -1.51 14.35
C LEU A 48 -12.74 -2.90 14.83
N GLN A 49 -11.44 -3.23 14.76
CA GLN A 49 -10.91 -4.49 15.25
C GLN A 49 -11.03 -4.64 16.78
N ALA A 50 -10.84 -3.55 17.54
CA ALA A 50 -10.91 -3.56 18.99
C ALA A 50 -12.34 -3.78 19.55
N VAL A 51 -13.37 -3.27 18.87
CA VAL A 51 -14.76 -3.37 19.34
C VAL A 51 -15.43 -4.66 18.89
N PHE A 52 -15.20 -5.12 17.66
CA PHE A 52 -15.93 -6.25 17.05
C PHE A 52 -15.13 -7.56 16.97
N GLY A 53 -13.82 -7.53 17.23
CA GLY A 53 -12.94 -8.69 17.13
C GLY A 53 -12.61 -9.09 15.69
N THR A 54 -11.47 -9.76 15.49
CA THR A 54 -10.89 -10.08 14.17
C THR A 54 -11.67 -11.11 13.34
N GLN A 55 -12.58 -11.89 13.94
CA GLN A 55 -13.34 -12.95 13.25
C GLN A 55 -14.82 -12.61 13.01
N SER A 56 -15.23 -11.36 13.24
CA SER A 56 -16.62 -10.98 13.02
C SER A 56 -16.89 -10.74 11.53
N LYS A 57 -17.92 -11.42 11.00
CA LYS A 57 -18.44 -11.26 9.63
C LYS A 57 -18.83 -9.81 9.29
N ILE A 58 -19.07 -9.01 10.31
CA ILE A 58 -19.40 -7.59 10.21
C ILE A 58 -18.15 -6.79 9.81
N VAL A 59 -16.98 -7.11 10.37
CA VAL A 59 -15.72 -6.43 10.04
C VAL A 59 -15.30 -6.72 8.61
N SER A 60 -15.41 -7.97 8.15
CA SER A 60 -15.11 -8.33 6.76
C SER A 60 -16.02 -7.59 5.79
N THR A 61 -17.32 -7.51 6.09
CA THR A 61 -18.28 -6.78 5.23
C THR A 61 -17.90 -5.30 5.11
N VAL A 62 -17.59 -4.62 6.21
CA VAL A 62 -17.16 -3.21 6.18
C VAL A 62 -15.86 -3.03 5.39
N VAL A 63 -14.90 -3.94 5.55
CA VAL A 63 -13.65 -3.93 4.81
C VAL A 63 -13.88 -4.12 3.32
N ASP A 64 -14.79 -5.01 2.90
CA ASP A 64 -15.12 -5.22 1.49
C ASP A 64 -15.71 -3.95 0.84
N TRP A 65 -16.59 -3.23 1.54
CA TRP A 65 -17.13 -1.95 1.07
C TRP A 65 -16.04 -0.85 0.97
N LEU A 66 -15.10 -0.81 1.91
CA LEU A 66 -13.98 0.13 1.85
C LEU A 66 -13.01 -0.22 0.72
N ASN A 67 -12.74 -1.50 0.51
CA ASN A 67 -11.89 -1.99 -0.58
C ASN A 67 -12.47 -1.62 -1.94
N LEU A 68 -13.79 -1.67 -2.13
CA LEU A 68 -14.40 -1.21 -3.38
C LEU A 68 -14.00 0.22 -3.77
N VAL A 69 -13.94 1.13 -2.79
CA VAL A 69 -13.52 2.52 -3.03
C VAL A 69 -12.00 2.63 -3.21
N GLY A 70 -11.24 1.89 -2.40
CA GLY A 70 -9.77 1.87 -2.45
C GLY A 70 -9.23 1.29 -3.76
N ASP A 71 -9.72 0.12 -4.14
CA ASP A 71 -9.38 -0.57 -5.38
C ASP A 71 -9.81 0.24 -6.60
N GLY A 72 -10.99 0.88 -6.54
CA GLY A 72 -11.41 1.82 -7.58
C GLY A 72 -10.39 2.95 -7.79
N TYR A 73 -9.88 3.55 -6.72
CA TYR A 73 -8.83 4.57 -6.81
C TYR A 73 -7.53 4.02 -7.40
N ILE A 74 -7.06 2.85 -6.95
CA ILE A 74 -5.83 2.22 -7.45
C ILE A 74 -5.97 1.87 -8.94
N ALA A 75 -7.11 1.32 -9.36
CA ALA A 75 -7.37 0.96 -10.76
C ALA A 75 -7.31 2.19 -11.69
N LEU A 76 -7.88 3.31 -11.24
CA LEU A 76 -7.80 4.58 -11.97
C LEU A 76 -6.35 5.08 -12.07
N LEU A 77 -5.57 5.01 -10.98
CA LEU A 77 -4.15 5.36 -11.02
C LEU A 77 -3.37 4.45 -11.97
N GLN A 78 -3.56 3.13 -11.89
CA GLN A 78 -2.83 2.16 -12.69
C GLN A 78 -3.05 2.37 -14.20
N THR A 79 -4.27 2.75 -14.60
CA THR A 79 -4.62 3.07 -16.00
C THR A 79 -3.83 4.27 -16.52
N LEU A 80 -3.54 5.26 -15.67
CA LEU A 80 -2.75 6.44 -16.03
C LEU A 80 -1.24 6.18 -16.01
N VAL A 81 -0.78 5.32 -15.10
CA VAL A 81 0.65 5.10 -14.86
C VAL A 81 1.34 4.48 -16.08
N ILE A 82 0.76 3.43 -16.68
CA ILE A 82 1.38 2.72 -17.82
C ILE A 82 1.65 3.65 -19.03
N PRO A 83 0.65 4.37 -19.57
CA PRO A 83 0.90 5.25 -20.72
C PRO A 83 1.83 6.41 -20.38
N LEU A 84 1.73 6.97 -19.16
CA LEU A 84 2.57 8.08 -18.74
C LEU A 84 4.05 7.70 -18.65
N ILE A 85 4.36 6.51 -18.11
CA ILE A 85 5.74 6.01 -18.04
C ILE A 85 6.33 5.90 -19.45
N PHE A 86 5.58 5.36 -20.41
CA PHE A 86 6.07 5.23 -21.78
C PHE A 86 6.40 6.59 -22.41
N VAL A 87 5.46 7.54 -22.37
CA VAL A 87 5.66 8.88 -22.94
C VAL A 87 6.80 9.61 -22.22
N SER A 88 6.88 9.51 -20.89
CA SER A 88 7.96 10.10 -20.11
C SER A 88 9.33 9.51 -20.47
N LEU A 89 9.41 8.20 -20.67
CA LEU A 89 10.67 7.52 -20.97
C LEU A 89 11.15 7.83 -22.38
N VAL A 90 10.26 7.73 -23.38
CA VAL A 90 10.57 8.09 -24.77
C VAL A 90 10.98 9.56 -24.87
N GLY A 91 10.24 10.46 -24.22
CA GLY A 91 10.55 11.88 -24.19
C GLY A 91 11.87 12.21 -23.49
N ALA A 92 12.21 11.49 -22.42
CA ALA A 92 13.50 11.63 -21.75
C ALA A 92 14.65 11.15 -22.64
N PHE A 93 14.55 9.95 -23.23
CA PHE A 93 15.59 9.42 -24.12
C PHE A 93 15.77 10.26 -25.38
N ALA A 94 14.69 10.75 -25.98
CA ALA A 94 14.76 11.61 -27.16
C ALA A 94 15.51 12.94 -26.89
N LYS A 95 15.53 13.42 -25.64
CA LYS A 95 16.27 14.62 -25.23
C LYS A 95 17.75 14.38 -24.94
N LEU A 96 18.19 13.12 -24.83
CA LEU A 96 19.59 12.78 -24.59
C LEU A 96 20.32 12.57 -25.92
N VAL A 97 21.13 13.56 -26.32
CA VAL A 97 21.87 13.55 -27.60
C VAL A 97 23.23 12.87 -27.48
N ASN A 98 23.86 12.91 -26.30
CA ASN A 98 25.21 12.37 -26.08
C ASN A 98 25.19 11.03 -25.31
N THR A 99 25.82 10.01 -25.89
CA THR A 99 25.94 8.67 -25.28
C THR A 99 26.75 8.66 -23.98
N SER A 100 27.71 9.58 -23.81
CA SER A 100 28.49 9.72 -22.57
C SER A 100 27.65 10.15 -21.38
N ASP A 101 26.62 10.98 -21.62
CA ASP A 101 25.75 11.50 -20.58
C ASP A 101 24.79 10.42 -20.09
N VAL A 102 24.32 9.54 -20.97
CA VAL A 102 23.52 8.35 -20.62
C VAL A 102 24.30 7.45 -19.64
N LYS A 103 25.57 7.17 -19.94
CA LYS A 103 26.41 6.32 -19.07
C LYS A 103 26.61 6.95 -17.70
N LYS A 104 26.87 8.26 -17.63
CA LYS A 104 27.10 8.96 -16.36
C LYS A 104 25.85 9.06 -15.50
N ILE A 105 24.70 9.39 -16.10
CA ILE A 105 23.41 9.46 -15.40
C ILE A 105 23.01 8.07 -14.90
N SER A 106 23.05 7.07 -15.78
CA SER A 106 22.72 5.69 -15.42
C SER A 106 23.62 5.15 -14.32
N ALA A 107 24.93 5.36 -14.40
CA ALA A 107 25.87 4.97 -13.34
C ALA A 107 25.54 5.66 -12.01
N SER A 108 25.26 6.97 -12.01
CA SER A 108 24.93 7.71 -10.79
C SER A 108 23.61 7.23 -10.16
N VAL A 109 22.58 7.00 -10.97
CA VAL A 109 21.29 6.48 -10.50
C VAL A 109 21.44 5.06 -9.97
N LEU A 110 22.11 4.17 -10.71
CA LEU A 110 22.31 2.78 -10.31
C LEU A 110 23.10 2.67 -9.01
N THR A 111 24.22 3.42 -8.88
CA THR A 111 24.98 3.47 -7.64
C THR A 111 24.13 3.97 -6.48
N THR A 112 23.32 5.02 -6.69
CA THR A 112 22.44 5.55 -5.65
C THR A 112 21.40 4.53 -5.22
N LEU A 113 20.69 3.91 -6.17
CA LEU A 113 19.65 2.91 -5.89
C LEU A 113 20.22 1.67 -5.20
N LEU A 114 21.37 1.17 -5.65
CA LEU A 114 22.03 0.02 -5.03
C LEU A 114 22.52 0.35 -3.62
N LEU A 115 23.11 1.53 -3.41
CA LEU A 115 23.59 1.95 -2.10
C LEU A 115 22.43 2.12 -1.11
N THR A 116 21.33 2.78 -1.51
CA THR A 116 20.15 2.92 -0.63
C THR A 116 19.48 1.60 -0.36
N THR A 117 19.43 0.69 -1.34
CA THR A 117 18.88 -0.67 -1.16
C THR A 117 19.75 -1.48 -0.21
N ALA A 118 21.08 -1.43 -0.35
CA ALA A 118 22.00 -2.09 0.56
C ALA A 118 21.85 -1.56 1.98
N ALA A 119 21.76 -0.23 2.16
CA ALA A 119 21.51 0.38 3.46
C ALA A 119 20.17 -0.07 4.07
N ALA A 120 19.09 -0.08 3.30
CA ALA A 120 17.78 -0.56 3.75
C ALA A 120 17.81 -2.05 4.14
N ALA A 121 18.49 -2.89 3.35
CA ALA A 121 18.65 -4.31 3.65
C ALA A 121 19.46 -4.54 4.94
N LEU A 122 20.55 -3.79 5.16
CA LEU A 122 21.33 -3.85 6.40
C LEU A 122 20.49 -3.45 7.62
N ILE A 123 19.67 -2.40 7.51
CA ILE A 123 18.73 -2.01 8.58
C ILE A 123 17.69 -3.12 8.82
N GLY A 124 17.14 -3.70 7.75
CA GLY A 124 16.17 -4.79 7.85
C GLY A 124 16.75 -6.03 8.56
N ILE A 125 17.94 -6.47 8.15
CA ILE A 125 18.66 -7.58 8.77
C ILE A 125 19.03 -7.24 10.23
N GLY A 126 19.53 -6.03 10.47
CA GLY A 126 19.86 -5.55 11.82
C GLY A 126 18.65 -5.58 12.76
N SER A 127 17.47 -5.19 12.27
CA SER A 127 16.22 -5.27 13.02
C SER A 127 15.88 -6.71 13.42
N VAL A 128 16.08 -7.68 12.52
CA VAL A 128 15.83 -9.11 12.83
C VAL A 128 16.75 -9.60 13.97
N PHE A 129 18.03 -9.22 13.95
CA PHE A 129 18.98 -9.60 14.99
C PHE A 129 18.71 -8.91 16.33
N VAL A 130 18.46 -7.60 16.35
CA VAL A 130 18.22 -6.83 17.58
C VAL A 130 16.94 -7.30 18.29
N PHE A 131 15.85 -7.46 17.54
CA PHE A 131 14.57 -7.90 18.09
C PHE A 131 14.47 -9.43 18.25
N HIS A 132 15.55 -10.17 17.99
CA HIS A 132 15.60 -11.64 18.07
C HIS A 132 14.41 -12.31 17.35
N LEU A 133 14.03 -11.78 16.18
CA LEU A 133 12.87 -12.24 15.40
C LEU A 133 13.08 -13.64 14.76
N GLN A 134 14.19 -14.30 15.06
CA GLN A 134 14.53 -15.67 14.65
C GLN A 134 13.61 -16.74 15.26
N GLY A 135 12.82 -16.41 16.30
CA GLY A 135 11.95 -17.36 17.01
C GLY A 135 10.45 -17.24 16.74
N ALA A 136 9.99 -16.28 15.93
CA ALA A 136 8.59 -16.17 15.54
C ALA A 136 8.40 -16.72 14.13
N ASP A 137 7.35 -17.51 13.96
CA ASP A 137 6.88 -18.24 12.78
C ASP A 137 6.51 -17.34 11.57
N PHE A 138 7.28 -16.28 11.33
CA PHE A 138 6.99 -15.20 10.39
C PHE A 138 7.14 -15.64 8.93
N ILE A 139 7.95 -16.69 8.68
CA ILE A 139 8.14 -17.28 7.35
C ILE A 139 7.03 -18.29 6.98
N SER A 140 6.12 -18.63 7.91
CA SER A 140 4.97 -19.48 7.60
C SER A 140 3.81 -18.73 6.91
N GLY A 141 3.83 -17.38 6.91
CA GLY A 141 2.78 -16.55 6.29
C GLY A 141 3.08 -16.10 4.86
N THR A 142 4.33 -16.13 4.40
CA THR A 142 4.71 -15.74 3.04
C THR A 142 4.86 -16.98 2.15
N ALA A 143 3.73 -17.44 1.63
CA ALA A 143 3.55 -18.20 0.40
C ALA A 143 4.76 -19.03 -0.07
N SER A 144 4.84 -20.32 0.25
CA SER A 144 5.59 -21.30 -0.57
C SER A 144 5.44 -22.80 -0.25
N GLN A 145 4.77 -23.26 0.81
CA GLN A 145 4.63 -24.73 1.00
C GLN A 145 3.45 -25.37 0.23
N SER A 146 2.33 -24.66 0.00
CA SER A 146 1.20 -25.24 -0.73
C SER A 146 1.48 -25.43 -2.23
N ASN A 147 2.28 -24.56 -2.85
CA ASN A 147 2.59 -24.63 -4.29
C ASN A 147 3.73 -25.62 -4.60
N LEU A 148 4.68 -25.83 -3.67
CA LEU A 148 5.76 -26.81 -3.82
C LEU A 148 5.28 -28.26 -3.66
N ALA A 149 4.20 -28.49 -2.90
CA ALA A 149 3.58 -29.81 -2.77
C ALA A 149 2.94 -30.30 -4.08
N ILE A 150 2.39 -29.38 -4.88
CA ILE A 150 1.76 -29.67 -6.18
C ILE A 150 2.81 -30.05 -7.25
N LEU A 151 4.04 -29.55 -7.12
CA LEU A 151 5.15 -29.85 -8.04
C LEU A 151 5.88 -31.18 -7.73
N LYS A 152 5.68 -31.77 -6.55
CA LYS A 152 6.27 -33.07 -6.18
C LYS A 152 5.35 -34.27 -6.43
N SER A 153 4.08 -34.03 -6.79
CA SER A 153 3.10 -35.08 -7.06
C SER A 153 2.89 -35.37 -8.55
N HIS A 154 3.80 -34.88 -9.42
CA HIS A 154 3.86 -35.22 -10.83
C HIS A 154 5.28 -35.62 -11.23
#